data_AF-A0AAQ3K0L7-F1
#
_entry.id   AF-A0AAQ3K0L7-F1
#
_cell.length_a   1.000
_cell.length_b   1.000
_cell.length_c   1.000
_cell.angle_alpha   90.00
_cell.angle_beta   90.00
_cell.angle_gamma   90.00
#
_symmetry.space_group_name_H-M   'P 1'
#
loop_
_entity.id
_entity.type
_entity.pdbx_description
1 polymer ?
#
loop_
_entity_poly.entity_id
_entity_poly.type
_entity_poly.pdbx_seq_one_letter_code
_entity_poly.pdbx_strand_id
1 'polypeptide(L)'
;MEEYLVNVKRLRSQMNDIEEAAAKRSMEEQQQKTAIAALESDLNHVRGESKRLSDDAEEMLKVKASIGSEIMEKQKKISLLETECCTLSQTLELLQQERTTMLLQLKEKRSYYTRVTEELNLKVQERQVKLHYVLLEWYNSYMQKMTANVASGEDCLDAQVVETKVHHDETSERDKDMATALDSAKTKIDELKAKMSEIVEDRVKSKKLLEELNNKLLAAPQELREMDFKVLEEEQSSLMVDKAGEQEYLQSLEQRINQLKNISYVINCQCGKEYKVELGG
;
A
#
# COMPACT_ATOMS: atom_id res chain seq x y z
N MET A 1 70.53 85.62 -58.55
CA MET A 1 69.96 85.57 -57.19
C MET A 1 68.57 84.94 -57.17
N GLU A 2 67.71 85.13 -58.18
CA GLU A 2 66.40 84.45 -58.29
C GLU A 2 66.44 82.93 -58.08
N GLU A 3 67.35 82.23 -58.76
CA GLU A 3 67.37 80.75 -58.78
C GLU A 3 67.63 80.14 -57.39
N TYR A 4 68.48 80.81 -56.61
CA TYR A 4 68.73 80.45 -55.20
C TYR A 4 67.48 80.66 -54.35
N LEU A 5 66.77 81.78 -54.52
CA LEU A 5 65.51 82.06 -53.82
C LEU A 5 64.41 81.07 -54.16
N VAL A 6 64.30 80.65 -55.43
CA VAL A 6 63.36 79.60 -55.86
C VAL A 6 63.69 78.26 -55.19
N ASN A 7 64.98 77.89 -55.13
CA ASN A 7 65.42 76.67 -54.45
C ASN A 7 65.13 76.68 -52.95
N VAL A 8 65.34 77.81 -52.26
CA VAL A 8 65.03 77.95 -50.82
C VAL A 8 63.52 77.85 -50.55
N LYS A 9 62.68 78.46 -51.40
CA LYS A 9 61.22 78.32 -51.29
C LYS A 9 60.76 76.88 -51.48
N ARG A 10 61.34 76.17 -52.45
CA ARG A 10 61.05 74.75 -52.70
C ARG A 10 61.43 73.87 -51.51
N LEU A 11 62.64 74.05 -50.95
CA LEU A 11 63.08 73.32 -49.76
C LEU A 11 62.14 73.57 -48.58
N ARG A 12 61.72 74.81 -48.34
CA ARG A 12 60.79 75.14 -47.25
C ARG A 12 59.43 74.48 -47.45
N SER A 13 58.91 74.43 -48.68
CA SER A 13 57.68 73.70 -48.99
C SER A 13 57.84 72.20 -48.69
N GLN A 14 58.91 71.58 -49.17
CA GLN A 14 59.17 70.15 -48.94
C GLN A 14 59.34 69.84 -47.45
N MET A 15 59.99 70.73 -46.69
CA MET A 15 60.16 70.57 -45.25
C MET A 15 58.81 70.64 -44.52
N ASN A 16 57.95 71.59 -44.90
CA ASN A 16 56.57 71.66 -44.38
C ASN A 16 55.76 70.40 -44.72
N ASP A 17 55.84 69.91 -45.96
CA ASP A 17 55.13 68.70 -46.39
C ASP A 17 55.58 67.47 -45.58
N ILE A 18 56.89 67.37 -45.28
CA ILE A 18 57.47 66.30 -44.46
C ILE A 18 57.02 66.43 -43.00
N GLU A 19 57.01 67.64 -42.44
CA GLU A 19 56.56 67.92 -41.07
C GLU A 19 55.07 67.57 -40.90
N GLU A 20 54.21 67.97 -41.85
CA GLU A 20 52.78 67.63 -41.84
C GLU A 20 52.59 66.11 -41.95
N ALA A 21 53.32 65.45 -42.86
CA ALA A 21 53.27 63.99 -43.00
C ALA A 21 53.81 63.25 -41.77
N ALA A 22 54.76 63.82 -41.04
CA ALA A 22 55.28 63.27 -39.78
C ALA A 22 54.27 63.45 -38.64
N ALA A 23 53.65 64.63 -38.53
CA ALA A 23 52.61 64.90 -37.55
C ALA A 23 51.39 63.98 -37.74
N LYS A 24 50.94 63.80 -38.99
CA LYS A 24 49.85 62.88 -39.32
C LYS A 24 50.18 61.44 -38.93
N ARG A 25 51.37 60.93 -39.29
CA ARG A 25 51.81 59.59 -38.91
C ARG A 25 51.91 59.41 -37.39
N SER A 26 52.41 60.41 -36.67
CA SER A 26 52.48 60.38 -35.21
C SER A 26 51.10 60.30 -34.56
N MET A 27 50.13 61.06 -35.07
CA MET A 27 48.74 60.99 -34.61
C MET A 27 48.11 59.62 -34.88
N GLU A 28 48.31 59.06 -36.10
CA GLU A 28 47.83 57.72 -36.46
C GLU A 28 48.45 56.63 -35.56
N GLU A 29 49.75 56.71 -35.27
CA GLU A 29 50.44 55.77 -34.38
C GLU A 29 49.88 55.84 -32.95
N GLN A 30 49.63 57.04 -32.43
CA GLN A 30 49.05 57.21 -31.10
C GLN A 30 47.61 56.69 -31.03
N GLN A 31 46.83 56.89 -32.10
CA GLN A 31 45.47 56.34 -32.22
C GLN A 31 45.51 54.80 -32.23
N GLN A 32 46.44 54.20 -32.99
CA GLN A 32 46.63 52.75 -33.02
C GLN A 32 47.06 52.19 -31.66
N LYS A 33 48.02 52.83 -30.98
CA LYS A 33 48.45 52.42 -29.62
C LYS A 33 47.29 52.42 -28.64
N THR A 34 46.45 53.46 -28.67
CA THR A 34 45.28 53.54 -27.79
C THR A 34 44.27 52.45 -28.09
N ALA A 35 44.02 52.15 -29.38
CA ALA A 35 43.14 51.07 -29.80
C ALA A 35 43.67 49.69 -29.38
N ILE A 36 44.97 49.44 -29.52
CA ILE A 36 45.60 48.19 -29.09
C ILE A 36 45.46 48.01 -27.58
N ALA A 37 45.76 49.04 -26.78
CA ALA A 37 45.64 48.97 -25.32
C ALA A 37 44.20 48.68 -24.86
N ALA A 38 43.19 49.26 -25.53
CA ALA A 38 41.79 48.96 -25.26
C ALA A 38 41.46 47.49 -25.56
N LEU A 39 41.86 46.97 -26.73
CA LEU A 39 41.65 45.58 -27.11
C LEU A 39 42.38 44.60 -26.17
N GLU A 40 43.57 44.92 -25.70
CA GLU A 40 44.31 44.12 -24.72
C GLU A 40 43.56 44.02 -23.38
N SER A 41 43.00 45.14 -22.92
CA SER A 41 42.14 45.17 -21.72
C SER A 41 40.91 44.26 -21.89
N ASP A 42 40.21 44.39 -23.03
CA ASP A 42 39.04 43.58 -23.33
C ASP A 42 39.38 42.08 -23.43
N LEU A 43 40.50 41.73 -24.08
CA LEU A 43 40.98 40.34 -24.15
C LEU A 43 41.29 39.76 -22.78
N ASN A 44 41.89 40.55 -21.89
CA ASN A 44 42.15 40.12 -20.51
C ASN A 44 40.84 39.93 -19.72
N HIS A 45 39.85 40.80 -19.94
CA HIS A 45 38.52 40.64 -19.34
C HIS A 45 37.84 39.35 -19.81
N VAL A 46 37.77 39.12 -21.13
CA VAL A 46 37.19 37.91 -21.73
C VAL A 46 37.90 36.65 -21.24
N ARG A 47 39.23 36.69 -21.12
CA ARG A 47 40.01 35.57 -20.58
C ARG A 47 39.65 35.28 -19.12
N GLY A 48 39.48 36.32 -18.30
CA GLY A 48 39.05 36.18 -16.91
C GLY A 48 37.65 35.58 -16.79
N GLU A 49 36.69 36.07 -17.58
CA GLU A 49 35.34 35.52 -17.60
C GLU A 49 35.29 34.08 -18.12
N SER A 50 36.05 33.77 -19.17
CA SER A 50 36.14 32.42 -19.70
C SER A 50 36.67 31.42 -18.67
N LYS A 51 37.66 31.83 -17.86
CA LYS A 51 38.16 30.99 -16.76
C LYS A 51 37.10 30.78 -15.68
N ARG A 52 36.43 31.85 -15.24
CA ARG A 52 35.35 31.78 -14.25
C ARG A 52 34.24 30.83 -14.70
N LEU A 53 33.78 30.95 -15.95
CA LEU A 53 32.76 30.07 -16.52
C LEU A 53 33.21 28.61 -16.61
N SER A 54 34.49 28.36 -16.88
CA SER A 54 35.05 27.00 -16.87
C SER A 54 35.04 26.40 -15.47
N ASP A 55 35.43 27.17 -14.45
CA ASP A 55 35.43 26.73 -13.05
C ASP A 55 33.98 26.45 -12.56
N ASP A 56 33.04 27.34 -12.90
CA ASP A 56 31.61 27.16 -12.60
C ASP A 56 31.03 25.90 -13.28
N ALA A 57 31.42 25.62 -14.52
CA ALA A 57 30.99 24.43 -15.25
C ALA A 57 31.52 23.13 -14.61
N GLU A 58 32.75 23.13 -14.09
CA GLU A 58 33.31 21.99 -13.37
C GLU A 58 32.55 21.73 -12.05
N GLU A 59 32.23 22.78 -11.31
CA GLU A 59 31.45 22.67 -10.08
C GLU A 59 30.03 22.17 -10.34
N MET A 60 29.36 22.68 -11.38
CA MET A 60 28.06 22.19 -11.82
C MET A 60 28.11 20.69 -12.19
N LEU A 61 29.19 20.22 -12.82
CA LEU A 61 29.35 18.79 -13.13
C LEU A 61 29.47 17.94 -11.86
N LYS A 62 30.18 18.42 -10.83
CA LYS A 62 30.29 17.73 -9.53
C LYS A 62 28.93 17.64 -8.84
N VAL A 63 28.20 18.76 -8.77
CA VAL A 63 26.84 18.80 -8.20
C VAL A 63 25.90 17.87 -8.97
N LYS A 64 25.94 17.90 -10.32
CA LYS A 64 25.16 16.99 -11.16
C LYS A 64 25.45 15.52 -10.87
N ALA A 65 26.72 15.15 -10.69
CA ALA A 65 27.11 13.78 -10.35
C ALA A 65 26.59 13.35 -8.96
N SER A 66 26.64 14.25 -7.98
CA SER A 66 26.09 14.01 -6.64
C SER A 66 24.58 13.82 -6.68
N ILE A 67 23.84 14.71 -7.35
CA ILE A 67 22.38 14.60 -7.52
C ILE A 67 22.01 13.31 -8.24
N GLY A 68 22.75 12.94 -9.31
CA GLY A 68 22.52 11.68 -10.02
C GLY A 68 22.68 10.46 -9.11
N SER A 69 23.64 10.49 -8.18
CA SER A 69 23.84 9.41 -7.20
C SER A 69 22.67 9.32 -6.21
N GLU A 70 22.19 10.46 -5.69
CA GLU A 70 21.04 10.51 -4.78
C GLU A 70 19.76 10.02 -5.47
N ILE A 71 19.50 10.44 -6.72
CA ILE A 71 18.34 10.00 -7.50
C ILE A 71 18.36 8.48 -7.67
N MET A 72 19.51 7.91 -8.03
CA MET A 72 19.66 6.46 -8.20
C MET A 72 19.41 5.70 -6.89
N GLU A 73 19.85 6.24 -5.75
CA GLU A 73 19.58 5.65 -4.44
C GLU A 73 18.08 5.68 -4.10
N LYS A 74 17.41 6.82 -4.33
CA LYS A 74 15.96 6.93 -4.09
C LYS A 74 15.15 6.04 -5.01
N GLN A 75 15.53 5.91 -6.28
CA GLN A 75 14.89 4.98 -7.22
C GLN A 75 14.99 3.53 -6.73
N LYS A 76 16.16 3.09 -6.25
CA LYS A 76 16.31 1.74 -5.66
C LYS A 76 15.39 1.53 -4.46
N LYS A 77 15.28 2.53 -3.59
CA LYS A 77 14.38 2.46 -2.42
C LYS A 77 12.91 2.40 -2.83
N ILE A 78 12.51 3.15 -3.86
CA ILE A 78 11.15 3.09 -4.41
C ILE A 78 10.86 1.68 -4.95
N SER A 79 11.76 1.12 -5.77
CA SER A 79 11.57 -0.24 -6.30
C SER A 79 11.48 -1.30 -5.20
N LEU A 80 12.27 -1.17 -4.13
CA LEU A 80 12.15 -2.07 -2.98
C LEU A 80 10.77 -1.97 -2.32
N LEU A 81 10.31 -0.75 -2.03
CA LEU A 81 8.99 -0.52 -1.43
C LEU A 81 7.85 -1.00 -2.32
N GLU A 82 7.95 -0.85 -3.63
CA GLU A 82 6.97 -1.38 -4.59
C GLU A 82 6.86 -2.91 -4.48
N THR A 83 7.99 -3.62 -4.40
CA THR A 83 7.98 -5.07 -4.23
C THR A 83 7.39 -5.51 -2.88
N GLU A 84 7.67 -4.77 -1.80
CA GLU A 84 7.08 -5.00 -0.49
C GLU A 84 5.57 -4.78 -0.52
N CYS A 85 5.09 -3.69 -1.13
CA CYS A 85 3.67 -3.40 -1.31
C CYS A 85 2.94 -4.51 -2.08
N CYS A 86 3.51 -5.00 -3.19
CA CYS A 86 2.94 -6.12 -3.94
C CYS A 86 2.83 -7.38 -3.06
N THR A 87 3.88 -7.70 -2.29
CA THR A 87 3.90 -8.86 -1.39
C THR A 87 2.85 -8.75 -0.29
N LEU A 88 2.71 -7.56 0.29
CA LEU A 88 1.69 -7.28 1.31
C LEU A 88 0.28 -7.38 0.72
N SER A 89 0.06 -6.87 -0.49
CA SER A 89 -1.23 -7.00 -1.18
C SER A 89 -1.62 -8.45 -1.39
N GLN A 90 -0.69 -9.28 -1.89
CA GLN A 90 -0.92 -10.72 -2.07
C GLN A 90 -1.23 -11.42 -0.74
N THR A 91 -0.52 -11.06 0.32
CA THR A 91 -0.75 -11.64 1.66
C THR A 91 -2.14 -11.27 2.18
N LEU A 92 -2.57 -10.02 1.95
CA LEU A 92 -3.89 -9.55 2.35
C LEU A 92 -5.01 -10.30 1.60
N GLU A 93 -4.86 -10.51 0.29
CA GLU A 93 -5.81 -11.27 -0.52
C GLU A 93 -5.97 -12.71 0.00
N LEU A 94 -4.85 -13.38 0.32
CA LEU A 94 -4.87 -14.72 0.90
C LEU A 94 -5.60 -14.76 2.25
N LEU A 95 -5.32 -13.81 3.15
CA LEU A 95 -6.00 -13.72 4.45
C LEU A 95 -7.52 -13.47 4.29
N GLN A 96 -7.91 -12.66 3.30
CA GLN A 96 -9.32 -12.44 3.00
C GLN A 96 -10.00 -13.71 2.48
N GLN A 97 -9.32 -14.48 1.63
CA GLN A 97 -9.80 -15.77 1.14
C GLN A 97 -9.94 -16.81 2.28
N GLU A 98 -8.95 -16.90 3.18
CA GLU A 98 -9.04 -17.78 4.34
C GLU A 98 -10.20 -17.39 5.27
N ARG A 99 -10.36 -16.08 5.54
CA ARG A 99 -11.46 -15.56 6.35
C ARG A 99 -12.83 -15.96 5.77
N THR A 100 -13.01 -15.78 4.47
CA THR A 100 -14.29 -16.13 3.80
C THR A 100 -14.56 -17.63 3.85
N THR A 101 -13.52 -18.45 3.65
CA THR A 101 -13.60 -19.90 3.77
C THR A 101 -14.01 -20.34 5.18
N MET A 102 -13.37 -19.80 6.21
CA MET A 102 -13.69 -20.10 7.61
C MET A 102 -15.12 -19.66 7.99
N LEU A 103 -15.56 -18.49 7.53
CA LEU A 103 -16.93 -18.02 7.75
C LEU A 103 -17.97 -18.98 7.14
N LEU A 104 -17.70 -19.51 5.95
CA LEU A 104 -18.59 -20.46 5.29
C LEU A 104 -18.68 -21.78 6.08
N GLN A 105 -17.54 -22.34 6.49
CA GLN A 105 -17.50 -23.55 7.33
C GLN A 105 -18.22 -23.35 8.66
N LEU A 106 -18.07 -22.18 9.29
CA LEU A 106 -18.74 -21.86 10.54
C LEU A 106 -20.26 -21.76 10.37
N LYS A 107 -20.72 -21.18 9.25
CA LYS A 107 -22.15 -21.10 8.90
C LYS A 107 -22.73 -22.50 8.68
N GLU A 108 -22.02 -23.37 7.97
CA GLU A 108 -22.42 -24.77 7.77
C GLU A 108 -22.53 -25.52 9.10
N LYS A 109 -21.53 -25.39 9.98
CA LYS A 109 -21.56 -25.99 11.33
C LYS A 109 -22.73 -25.48 12.16
N ARG A 110 -23.00 -24.17 12.15
CA ARG A 110 -24.17 -23.60 12.85
C ARG A 110 -25.47 -24.19 12.33
N SER A 111 -25.65 -24.24 11.01
CA SER A 111 -26.84 -24.83 10.39
C SER A 111 -27.01 -26.31 10.77
N TYR A 112 -25.92 -27.08 10.76
CA TYR A 112 -25.92 -28.47 11.19
C TYR A 112 -26.42 -28.62 12.64
N TYR A 113 -25.86 -27.85 13.59
CA TYR A 113 -26.25 -27.94 15.00
C TYR A 113 -27.67 -27.44 15.26
N THR A 114 -28.13 -26.41 14.55
CA THR A 114 -29.53 -25.96 14.60
C THR A 114 -30.46 -27.11 14.23
N ARG A 115 -30.21 -27.78 13.09
CA ARG A 115 -31.01 -28.93 12.64
C ARG A 115 -31.01 -30.08 13.65
N VAL A 116 -29.85 -30.43 14.21
CA VAL A 116 -29.75 -31.49 15.24
C VAL A 116 -30.55 -31.11 16.49
N THR A 117 -30.49 -29.84 16.90
CA THR A 117 -31.24 -29.35 18.07
C THR A 117 -32.75 -29.40 17.83
N GLU A 118 -33.20 -28.99 16.65
CA GLU A 118 -34.61 -29.10 16.23
C GLU A 118 -35.07 -30.56 16.23
N GLU A 119 -34.27 -31.48 15.68
CA GLU A 119 -34.59 -32.92 15.66
C GLU A 119 -34.72 -33.50 17.08
N LEU A 120 -33.80 -33.15 17.97
CA LEU A 120 -33.86 -33.59 19.37
C LEU A 120 -35.09 -33.03 20.09
N ASN A 121 -35.42 -31.75 19.86
CA ASN A 121 -36.61 -31.14 20.44
C ASN A 121 -37.90 -31.84 19.99
N LEU A 122 -38.01 -32.19 18.71
CA LEU A 122 -39.15 -32.98 18.20
C LEU A 122 -39.26 -34.34 18.90
N LYS A 123 -38.14 -35.08 19.00
CA LYS A 123 -38.11 -36.38 19.70
C LYS A 123 -38.51 -36.27 21.18
N VAL A 124 -38.11 -35.19 21.85
CA VAL A 124 -38.50 -34.93 23.25
C VAL A 124 -40.00 -34.63 23.36
N GLN A 125 -40.54 -33.77 22.50
CA GLN A 125 -41.97 -33.46 22.46
C GLN A 125 -42.81 -34.70 22.18
N GLU A 126 -42.43 -35.53 21.22
CA GLU A 126 -43.11 -36.80 20.93
C GLU A 126 -43.16 -37.72 22.15
N ARG A 127 -42.04 -37.84 22.88
CA ARG A 127 -42.00 -38.63 24.12
C ARG A 127 -42.87 -38.02 25.22
N GLN A 128 -42.87 -36.70 25.38
CA GLN A 128 -43.74 -36.01 26.35
C GLN A 128 -45.22 -36.24 26.04
N VAL A 129 -45.63 -36.15 24.76
CA VAL A 129 -47.01 -36.43 24.33
C VAL A 129 -47.39 -37.89 24.58
N LYS A 130 -46.51 -38.84 24.23
CA LYS A 130 -46.74 -40.27 24.52
C LYS A 130 -46.91 -40.52 26.02
N LEU A 131 -46.07 -39.91 26.85
CA LEU A 131 -46.11 -40.07 28.29
C LEU A 131 -47.38 -39.43 28.90
N HIS A 132 -47.80 -38.28 28.38
CA HIS A 132 -49.07 -37.65 28.76
C HIS A 132 -50.28 -38.53 28.42
N TYR A 133 -50.29 -39.12 27.22
CA TYR A 133 -51.37 -40.04 26.81
C TYR A 133 -51.46 -41.28 27.72
N VAL A 134 -50.32 -41.92 28.01
CA VAL A 134 -50.26 -43.08 28.92
C VAL A 134 -50.72 -42.72 30.34
N LEU A 135 -50.32 -41.55 30.86
CA LEU A 135 -50.79 -41.07 32.18
C LEU A 135 -52.30 -40.82 32.18
N LEU A 136 -52.86 -40.28 31.10
CA LEU A 136 -54.28 -40.01 30.99
C LEU A 136 -55.11 -41.30 30.90
N GLU A 137 -54.65 -42.30 30.14
CA GLU A 137 -55.26 -43.63 30.09
C GLU A 137 -55.21 -44.33 31.46
N TRP A 138 -54.06 -44.28 32.12
CA TRP A 138 -53.89 -44.83 33.46
C TRP A 138 -54.84 -44.16 34.46
N TYR A 139 -54.93 -42.83 34.45
CA TYR A 139 -55.84 -42.06 35.29
C TYR A 139 -57.30 -42.40 35.01
N ASN A 140 -57.72 -42.47 33.75
CA ASN A 140 -59.07 -42.83 33.36
C ASN A 140 -59.42 -44.27 33.79
N SER A 141 -58.50 -45.22 33.63
CA SER A 141 -58.67 -46.60 34.10
C SER A 141 -58.78 -46.69 35.62
N TYR A 142 -57.93 -45.96 36.35
CA TYR A 142 -57.99 -45.87 37.81
C TYR A 142 -59.33 -45.29 38.30
N MET A 143 -59.79 -44.21 37.67
CA MET A 143 -61.08 -43.60 37.99
C MET A 143 -62.26 -44.53 37.66
N GLN A 144 -62.22 -45.27 36.55
CA GLN A 144 -63.26 -46.27 36.23
C GLN A 144 -63.34 -47.38 37.28
N LYS A 145 -62.20 -47.87 37.79
CA LYS A 145 -62.17 -48.87 38.88
C LYS A 145 -62.73 -48.32 40.19
N MET A 146 -62.43 -47.06 40.53
CA MET A 146 -63.00 -46.41 41.71
C MET A 146 -64.52 -46.22 41.58
N THR A 147 -65.01 -45.80 40.42
CA THR A 147 -66.46 -45.64 40.17
C THR A 147 -67.20 -46.98 40.15
N ALA A 148 -66.58 -48.05 39.64
CA ALA A 148 -67.13 -49.41 39.69
C ALA A 148 -67.23 -49.94 41.14
N ASN A 149 -66.26 -49.62 41.99
CA ASN A 149 -66.26 -49.99 43.41
C ASN A 149 -67.26 -49.19 44.27
N VAL A 150 -67.77 -48.05 43.80
CA VAL A 150 -68.85 -47.31 44.48
C VAL A 150 -70.25 -47.80 44.04
N ALA A 151 -70.36 -48.51 42.91
CA ALA A 151 -71.62 -49.07 42.41
C ALA A 151 -71.86 -50.54 42.80
N SER A 152 -70.84 -51.24 43.30
CA SER A 152 -70.96 -52.57 43.90
C SER A 152 -70.41 -52.50 45.32
N GLY A 153 -71.31 -52.43 46.31
CA GLY A 153 -70.91 -52.57 47.70
C GLY A 153 -70.43 -53.99 47.93
N GLU A 154 -69.12 -54.19 48.01
CA GLU A 154 -68.51 -55.33 48.70
C GLU A 154 -67.01 -55.08 48.93
N ASP A 155 -66.63 -55.15 50.20
CA ASP A 155 -65.26 -55.30 50.68
C ASP A 155 -64.62 -56.56 50.06
N CYS A 156 -63.41 -56.43 49.50
CA CYS A 156 -62.39 -57.45 49.75
C CYS A 156 -60.97 -56.96 49.43
N LEU A 157 -60.12 -57.12 50.43
CA LEU A 157 -58.67 -57.20 50.30
C LEU A 157 -58.31 -58.39 49.41
N ASP A 158 -57.40 -58.21 48.44
CA ASP A 158 -56.40 -59.25 48.20
C ASP A 158 -55.13 -58.71 47.54
N ALA A 159 -54.01 -59.02 48.20
CA ALA A 159 -52.67 -58.77 47.73
C ALA A 159 -52.27 -59.92 46.79
N GLN A 160 -52.03 -59.63 45.52
CA GLN A 160 -51.40 -60.57 44.60
C GLN A 160 -50.09 -60.00 44.06
N VAL A 161 -49.01 -60.44 44.70
CA VAL A 161 -47.64 -60.33 44.20
C VAL A 161 -47.55 -61.16 42.92
N VAL A 162 -47.43 -60.48 41.78
CA VAL A 162 -47.04 -61.13 40.52
C VAL A 162 -45.54 -61.01 40.40
N GLU A 163 -44.86 -62.13 40.67
CA GLU A 163 -43.47 -62.37 40.33
C GLU A 163 -43.31 -62.35 38.81
N THR A 164 -42.84 -61.22 38.28
CA THR A 164 -42.42 -61.14 36.88
C THR A 164 -41.02 -61.70 36.77
N LYS A 165 -40.92 -62.93 36.23
CA LYS A 165 -39.66 -63.59 35.85
C LYS A 165 -38.78 -62.65 35.03
N VAL A 166 -37.65 -62.25 35.61
CA VAL A 166 -36.56 -61.58 34.91
C VAL A 166 -35.93 -62.61 33.96
N HIS A 167 -36.12 -62.41 32.66
CA HIS A 167 -35.33 -63.09 31.63
C HIS A 167 -33.87 -62.64 31.77
N HIS A 168 -33.02 -63.55 32.23
CA HIS A 168 -31.57 -63.44 32.21
C HIS A 168 -31.07 -63.96 30.86
N ASP A 169 -30.95 -63.08 29.84
CA ASP A 169 -30.05 -63.36 28.70
C ASP A 169 -29.65 -62.14 27.81
N GLU A 170 -29.74 -60.89 28.29
CA GLU A 170 -29.37 -59.69 27.47
C GLU A 170 -28.32 -58.77 28.10
N THR A 171 -27.71 -59.14 29.23
CA THR A 171 -26.76 -58.29 29.97
C THR A 171 -25.40 -58.14 29.27
N SER A 172 -24.93 -59.15 28.54
CA SER A 172 -23.60 -59.11 27.89
C SER A 172 -23.47 -58.08 26.76
N GLU A 173 -24.55 -57.80 26.03
CA GLU A 173 -24.50 -56.92 24.85
C GLU A 173 -24.67 -55.45 25.24
N ARG A 174 -25.60 -55.14 26.17
CA ARG A 174 -25.76 -53.78 26.73
C ARG A 174 -24.52 -53.29 27.48
N ASP A 175 -23.82 -54.18 28.19
CA ASP A 175 -22.61 -53.80 28.92
C ASP A 175 -21.44 -53.49 27.97
N LYS A 176 -21.38 -54.14 26.80
CA LYS A 176 -20.42 -53.82 25.73
C LYS A 176 -20.77 -52.51 25.03
N ASP A 177 -22.05 -52.26 24.77
CA ASP A 177 -22.51 -51.00 24.18
C ASP A 177 -22.30 -49.81 25.12
N MET A 178 -22.51 -49.98 26.42
CA MET A 178 -22.17 -48.95 27.40
C MET A 178 -20.66 -48.74 27.54
N ALA A 179 -19.86 -49.81 27.50
CA ALA A 179 -18.40 -49.67 27.55
C ALA A 179 -17.85 -48.91 26.33
N THR A 180 -18.34 -49.22 25.12
CA THR A 180 -17.95 -48.50 23.90
C THR A 180 -18.44 -47.04 23.89
N ALA A 181 -19.64 -46.76 24.42
CA ALA A 181 -20.13 -45.40 24.61
C ALA A 181 -19.30 -44.61 25.63
N LEU A 182 -18.85 -45.25 26.71
CA LEU A 182 -17.97 -44.66 27.71
C LEU A 182 -16.60 -44.32 27.12
N ASP A 183 -16.00 -45.22 26.35
CA ASP A 183 -14.73 -45.00 25.67
C ASP A 183 -14.84 -43.89 24.62
N SER A 184 -15.95 -43.84 23.87
CA SER A 184 -16.26 -42.75 22.93
C SER A 184 -16.46 -41.40 23.64
N ALA A 185 -17.07 -41.38 24.82
CA ALA A 185 -17.22 -40.17 25.61
C ALA A 185 -15.86 -39.69 26.15
N LYS A 186 -14.99 -40.63 26.54
CA LYS A 186 -13.66 -40.35 27.07
C LYS A 186 -12.74 -39.74 26.00
N THR A 187 -12.75 -40.28 24.78
CA THR A 187 -11.99 -39.69 23.66
C THR A 187 -12.48 -38.29 23.30
N LYS A 188 -13.80 -38.05 23.29
CA LYS A 188 -14.36 -36.70 23.08
C LYS A 188 -13.96 -35.71 24.17
N ILE A 189 -13.89 -36.15 25.43
CA ILE A 189 -13.41 -35.30 26.54
C ILE A 189 -11.95 -34.94 26.35
N ASP A 190 -11.11 -35.88 25.91
CA ASP A 190 -9.68 -35.63 25.69
C ASP A 190 -9.45 -34.71 24.47
N GLU A 191 -10.24 -34.85 23.40
CA GLU A 191 -10.27 -33.90 22.28
C GLU A 191 -10.69 -32.49 22.71
N LEU A 192 -11.70 -32.38 23.58
CA LEU A 192 -12.14 -31.09 24.11
C LEU A 192 -11.06 -30.45 24.98
N LYS A 193 -10.35 -31.23 25.80
CA LYS A 193 -9.21 -30.73 26.59
C LYS A 193 -8.09 -30.21 25.68
N ALA A 194 -7.77 -30.93 24.61
CA ALA A 194 -6.76 -30.50 23.65
C ALA A 194 -7.14 -29.15 22.99
N LYS A 195 -8.40 -29.02 22.53
CA LYS A 195 -8.91 -27.76 21.97
C LYS A 195 -8.95 -26.62 22.99
N MET A 196 -9.25 -26.93 24.25
CA MET A 196 -9.23 -25.95 25.34
C MET A 196 -7.81 -25.40 25.55
N SER A 197 -6.78 -26.27 25.50
CA SER A 197 -5.38 -25.86 25.58
C SER A 197 -4.97 -24.97 24.40
N GLU A 198 -5.36 -25.32 23.17
CA GLU A 198 -5.09 -24.52 21.96
C GLU A 198 -5.71 -23.11 22.05
N ILE A 199 -6.97 -23.02 22.48
CA ILE A 199 -7.66 -21.73 22.69
C ILE A 199 -6.95 -20.89 23.76
N VAL A 200 -6.46 -21.51 24.83
CA VAL A 200 -5.72 -20.80 25.88
C VAL A 200 -4.41 -20.23 25.34
N GLU A 201 -3.67 -20.98 24.52
CA GLU A 201 -2.47 -20.48 23.86
C GLU A 201 -2.75 -19.31 22.92
N ASP A 202 -3.78 -19.42 22.09
CA ASP A 202 -4.16 -18.36 21.16
C ASP A 202 -4.66 -17.10 21.88
N ARG A 203 -5.32 -17.26 23.02
CA ARG A 203 -5.68 -16.13 23.90
C ARG A 203 -4.43 -15.41 24.42
N VAL A 204 -3.40 -16.16 24.82
CA VAL A 204 -2.13 -15.58 25.28
C VAL A 204 -1.43 -14.84 24.15
N LYS A 205 -1.36 -15.43 22.94
CA LYS A 205 -0.78 -14.77 21.75
C LYS A 205 -1.53 -13.49 21.39
N SER A 206 -2.86 -13.54 21.35
CA SER A 206 -3.70 -12.38 21.06
C SER A 206 -3.51 -11.25 22.07
N LYS A 207 -3.41 -11.60 23.37
CA LYS A 207 -3.14 -10.63 24.43
C LYS A 207 -1.78 -9.94 24.22
N LYS A 208 -0.75 -10.70 23.86
CA LYS A 208 0.59 -10.17 23.59
C LYS A 208 0.58 -9.21 22.40
N LEU A 209 -0.09 -9.56 21.31
CA LEU A 209 -0.24 -8.68 20.13
C LEU A 209 -0.97 -7.38 20.46
N LEU A 210 -2.03 -7.44 21.27
CA LEU A 210 -2.74 -6.23 21.73
C LEU A 210 -1.83 -5.33 22.56
N GLU A 211 -1.03 -5.90 23.44
CA GLU A 211 -0.08 -5.15 24.28
C GLU A 211 1.03 -4.49 23.44
N GLU A 212 1.54 -5.20 22.42
CA GLU A 212 2.49 -4.64 21.45
C GLU A 212 1.88 -3.51 20.62
N LEU A 213 0.64 -3.66 20.14
CA LEU A 213 -0.08 -2.60 19.42
C LEU A 213 -0.32 -1.37 20.30
N ASN A 214 -0.73 -1.59 21.55
CA ASN A 214 -0.95 -0.50 22.50
C ASN A 214 0.35 0.27 22.78
N ASN A 215 1.47 -0.44 22.94
CA ASN A 215 2.78 0.20 23.11
C ASN A 215 3.20 1.03 21.89
N LYS A 216 2.92 0.55 20.67
CA LYS A 216 3.15 1.31 19.43
C LYS A 216 2.27 2.56 19.35
N LEU A 217 1.01 2.46 19.76
CA LEU A 217 0.09 3.60 19.82
C LEU A 217 0.60 4.65 20.81
N LEU A 218 1.06 4.23 21.99
CA LEU A 218 1.64 5.11 23.01
C LEU A 218 3.01 5.68 22.60
N ALA A 219 3.73 5.01 21.70
CA ALA A 219 4.99 5.51 21.13
C ALA A 219 4.79 6.51 19.99
N ALA A 220 3.58 6.62 19.42
CA ALA A 220 3.28 7.61 18.39
C ALA A 220 3.43 9.05 18.92
N PRO A 221 3.68 10.04 18.07
CA PRO A 221 3.57 11.45 18.45
C PRO A 221 2.19 11.78 19.02
N GLN A 222 2.13 12.64 20.03
CA GLN A 222 0.88 13.00 20.72
C GLN A 222 -0.09 13.69 19.78
N GLU A 223 0.45 14.48 18.86
CA GLU A 223 -0.27 15.22 17.83
C GLU A 223 -1.04 14.26 16.92
N LEU A 224 -0.48 13.10 16.58
CA LEU A 224 -1.14 12.07 15.77
C LEU A 224 -2.16 11.24 16.56
N ARG A 225 -2.02 11.13 17.88
CA ARG A 225 -3.01 10.45 18.74
C ARG A 225 -4.24 11.29 19.02
N GLU A 226 -4.07 12.61 19.07
CA GLU A 226 -5.14 13.57 19.39
C GLU A 226 -5.87 14.10 18.15
N MET A 227 -5.31 13.87 16.96
CA MET A 227 -5.90 14.28 15.69
C MET A 227 -7.19 13.52 15.39
N ASP A 228 -8.21 14.23 14.91
CA ASP A 228 -9.47 13.59 14.50
C ASP A 228 -9.23 12.76 13.24
N PHE A 229 -9.62 11.48 13.31
CA PHE A 229 -9.50 10.54 12.21
C PHE A 229 -10.21 11.04 10.94
N LYS A 230 -11.32 11.77 11.08
CA LYS A 230 -12.03 12.35 9.92
C LYS A 230 -11.20 13.40 9.19
N VAL A 231 -10.47 14.24 9.94
CA VAL A 231 -9.61 15.28 9.36
C VAL A 231 -8.46 14.62 8.58
N LEU A 232 -7.89 13.55 9.13
CA LEU A 232 -6.88 12.74 8.43
C LEU A 232 -7.41 12.10 7.15
N GLU A 233 -8.63 11.55 7.16
CA GLU A 233 -9.26 10.97 5.97
C GLU A 233 -9.53 12.04 4.89
N GLU A 234 -9.95 13.24 5.29
CA GLU A 234 -10.20 14.38 4.40
C GLU A 234 -8.89 14.91 3.78
N GLU A 235 -7.83 15.07 4.58
CA GLU A 235 -6.50 15.45 4.08
C GLU A 235 -5.93 14.39 3.14
N GLN A 236 -6.02 13.11 3.50
CA GLN A 236 -5.57 12.02 2.64
C GLN A 236 -6.31 12.03 1.30
N SER A 237 -7.64 12.21 1.33
CA SER A 237 -8.45 12.30 0.11
C SER A 237 -8.05 13.50 -0.75
N SER A 238 -7.76 14.64 -0.12
CA SER A 238 -7.30 15.86 -0.81
C SER A 238 -5.95 15.65 -1.49
N LEU A 239 -4.98 15.05 -0.78
CA LEU A 239 -3.67 14.70 -1.33
C LEU A 239 -3.75 13.72 -2.50
N MET A 240 -4.72 12.80 -2.48
CA MET A 240 -4.92 11.87 -3.59
C MET A 240 -5.45 12.58 -4.85
N VAL A 241 -6.28 13.61 -4.69
CA VAL A 241 -6.75 14.47 -5.79
C VAL A 241 -5.59 15.29 -6.35
N ASP A 242 -4.78 15.91 -5.49
CA ASP A 242 -3.60 16.68 -5.92
C ASP A 242 -2.62 15.81 -6.69
N LYS A 243 -2.34 14.59 -6.18
CA LYS A 243 -1.50 13.61 -6.86
C LYS A 243 -2.01 13.26 -8.26
N ALA A 244 -3.33 13.11 -8.42
CA ALA A 244 -3.92 12.84 -9.73
C ALA A 244 -3.73 14.05 -10.68
N GLY A 245 -3.96 15.27 -10.19
CA GLY A 245 -3.73 16.49 -10.97
C GLY A 245 -2.27 16.67 -11.40
N GLU A 246 -1.30 16.38 -10.53
CA GLU A 246 0.12 16.41 -10.88
C GLU A 246 0.48 15.36 -11.95
N GLN A 247 -0.10 14.16 -11.89
CA GLN A 247 0.10 13.13 -12.91
C GLN A 247 -0.47 13.55 -14.27
N GLU A 248 -1.65 14.17 -14.30
CA GLU A 248 -2.23 14.70 -15.53
C GLU A 248 -1.37 15.82 -16.13
N TYR A 249 -0.83 16.70 -15.28
CA TYR A 249 0.09 17.75 -15.72
C TYR A 249 1.38 17.19 -16.31
N LEU A 250 1.98 16.17 -15.66
CA LEU A 250 3.15 15.47 -16.18
C LEU A 250 2.88 14.83 -17.54
N GLN A 251 1.75 14.13 -17.71
CA GLN A 251 1.36 13.55 -19.00
C GLN A 251 1.19 14.61 -20.10
N SER A 252 0.62 15.77 -19.75
CA SER A 252 0.50 16.91 -20.68
C SER A 252 1.86 17.45 -21.12
N LEU A 253 2.82 17.55 -20.20
CA LEU A 253 4.19 17.94 -20.53
C LEU A 253 4.88 16.91 -21.44
N GLU A 254 4.75 15.62 -21.16
CA GLU A 254 5.29 14.56 -22.01
C GLU A 254 4.70 14.61 -23.42
N GLN A 255 3.39 14.83 -23.55
CA GLN A 255 2.74 15.02 -24.85
C GLN A 255 3.30 16.22 -25.61
N ARG A 256 3.52 17.36 -24.94
CA ARG A 256 4.14 18.55 -25.56
C ARG A 256 5.58 18.29 -25.99
N ILE A 257 6.36 17.58 -25.17
CA ILE A 257 7.73 17.19 -25.53
C ILE A 257 7.71 16.30 -26.77
N ASN A 258 6.81 15.32 -26.84
CA ASN A 258 6.67 14.46 -28.01
C ASN A 258 6.24 15.23 -29.27
N GLN A 259 5.36 16.22 -29.14
CA GLN A 259 5.02 17.12 -30.24
C GLN A 259 6.25 17.87 -30.76
N LEU A 260 7.08 18.41 -29.86
CA LEU A 260 8.31 19.13 -30.23
C LEU A 260 9.35 18.21 -30.89
N LYS A 261 9.49 16.97 -30.42
CA LYS A 261 10.38 15.95 -31.03
C LYS A 261 9.96 15.59 -32.46
N ASN A 262 8.66 15.67 -32.78
CA ASN A 262 8.14 15.34 -34.11
C ASN A 262 8.24 16.50 -35.12
N ILE A 263 8.76 17.67 -34.71
CA ILE A 263 8.99 18.80 -35.61
C ILE A 263 10.34 18.61 -36.31
N SER A 264 10.31 18.16 -37.57
CA SER A 264 11.48 18.17 -38.46
C SER A 264 11.29 19.21 -39.56
N TYR A 265 12.21 20.16 -39.68
CA TYR A 265 12.20 21.17 -40.73
C TYR A 265 13.27 20.89 -41.78
N VAL A 266 12.90 20.98 -43.05
CA VAL A 266 13.85 20.92 -44.16
C VAL A 266 14.18 22.36 -44.57
N ILE A 267 15.46 22.72 -44.47
CA ILE A 267 15.98 24.04 -44.86
C ILE A 267 16.68 23.91 -46.20
N ASN A 268 16.21 24.69 -47.17
CA ASN A 268 16.79 24.73 -48.50
C ASN A 268 17.85 25.84 -48.57
N CYS A 269 19.11 25.45 -48.71
CA CYS A 269 20.23 26.36 -48.89
C CYS A 269 20.15 27.02 -50.26
N GLN A 270 20.53 28.30 -50.36
CA GLN A 270 20.70 28.99 -51.65
C GLN A 270 21.71 28.30 -52.59
N CYS A 271 22.52 27.39 -52.06
CA CYS A 271 23.41 26.51 -52.79
C CYS A 271 22.73 25.27 -53.41
N GLY A 272 21.42 25.11 -53.28
CA GLY A 272 20.63 23.99 -53.84
C GLY A 272 20.68 22.69 -53.02
N LYS A 273 21.26 22.71 -51.81
CA LYS A 273 21.29 21.57 -50.90
C LYS A 273 20.19 21.68 -49.84
N GLU A 274 19.51 20.58 -49.57
CA GLU A 274 18.49 20.49 -48.51
C GLU A 274 19.11 19.92 -47.23
N TYR A 275 18.83 20.56 -46.09
CA TYR A 275 19.29 20.12 -44.78
C TYR A 275 18.07 19.82 -43.90
N LYS A 276 17.95 18.58 -43.41
CA LYS A 276 16.93 18.19 -42.45
C LYS A 276 17.42 18.52 -41.05
N VAL A 277 16.75 19.48 -40.40
CA VAL A 277 17.00 19.83 -39.00
C VAL A 277 16.00 19.05 -38.16
N GLU A 278 16.53 18.13 -37.36
CA GLU A 278 15.80 17.41 -36.32
C GLU A 278 16.20 17.98 -34.96
N LEU A 279 15.22 18.30 -34.12
CA LEU A 279 15.50 18.64 -32.72
C LEU A 279 15.86 17.33 -32.01
N GLY A 280 17.16 17.07 -31.89
CA GLY A 280 17.70 15.88 -31.25
C GLY A 280 17.12 15.67 -29.85
N GLY A 281 16.68 14.44 -29.59
CA GLY A 281 16.19 14.00 -28.28
C GLY A 281 17.29 13.90 -27.23
#